data_AF-A0A1F6DMF6-F1
#
_entry.id   AF-A0A1F6DMF6-F1
#
_cell.length_a   1.000
_cell.length_b   1.000
_cell.length_c   1.000
_cell.angle_alpha   90.00
_cell.angle_beta   90.00
_cell.angle_gamma   90.00
#
_symmetry.space_group_name_H-M   'P 1'
#
loop_
_entity.id
_entity.type
_entity.pdbx_description
1 polymer ?
#
loop_
_entity_poly.entity_id
_entity_poly.type
_entity_poly.pdbx_seq_one_letter_code
_entity_poly.pdbx_strand_id
1 'polypeptide(L)' 'MLFVEVIEATALASFLRREEKQPYVRLAIRKMDTLKILLMVLWETKALDSTQYIAVSGKVDAIGRMLGGWNGQLTKTQPR' A
#
# COMPACT_ATOMS: atom_id res chain seq x y z
N MET A 1 -5.04 5.65 11.82
CA MET A 1 -5.25 6.43 10.58
C MET A 1 -4.46 5.78 9.42
N LEU A 2 -4.76 4.52 9.06
CA LEU A 2 -3.92 3.76 8.12
C LEU A 2 -3.82 4.37 6.72
N PHE A 3 -4.90 4.94 6.20
CA PHE A 3 -4.88 5.66 4.93
C PHE A 3 -3.91 6.85 4.94
N VAL A 4 -3.89 7.62 6.04
CA VAL A 4 -2.99 8.77 6.21
C VAL A 4 -1.54 8.30 6.25
N GLU A 5 -1.25 7.23 6.98
CA GLU A 5 0.10 6.66 7.07
C GLU A 5 0.62 6.14 5.72
N VAL A 6 -0.25 5.54 4.90
CA VAL A 6 0.09 5.18 3.51
C VAL A 6 0.42 6.44 2.71
N ILE A 7 -0.41 7.48 2.78
CA ILE A 7 -0.21 8.73 2.03
C ILE A 7 1.12 9.38 2.45
N GLU A 8 1.37 9.52 3.74
CA GLU A 8 2.61 10.12 4.27
C GLU A 8 3.85 9.32 3.84
N ALA A 9 3.84 8.00 3.99
CA ALA A 9 4.98 7.16 3.60
C ALA A 9 5.26 7.25 2.10
N THR A 10 4.20 7.29 1.27
CA THR A 10 4.32 7.40 -0.19
C THR A 10 4.79 8.78 -0.63
N ALA A 11 4.25 9.84 -0.01
CA ALA A 11 4.66 11.22 -0.25
C ALA A 11 6.14 11.42 0.13
N LEU A 12 6.54 10.98 1.32
CA LEU A 12 7.93 11.05 1.78
C LEU A 12 8.88 10.32 0.83
N ALA A 13 8.56 9.08 0.44
CA ALA A 13 9.36 8.32 -0.52
C ALA A 13 9.51 9.03 -1.89
N SER A 14 8.54 9.85 -2.28
CA SER A 14 8.55 10.54 -3.57
C SER A 14 9.65 11.61 -3.64
N PHE A 15 9.93 12.29 -2.51
CA PHE A 15 10.92 13.37 -2.41
C PHE A 15 12.33 12.93 -2.01
N LEU A 16 12.51 11.68 -1.58
CA LEU A 16 13.83 11.16 -1.17
C LEU A 16 14.74 10.82 -2.35
N ARG A 17 16.03 10.66 -2.09
CA ARG A 17 16.96 10.05 -3.06
C ARG A 17 16.66 8.57 -3.19
N ARG A 18 17.01 7.98 -4.33
CA ARG A 18 16.63 6.61 -4.70
C ARG A 18 16.99 5.60 -3.60
N GLU A 19 18.18 5.74 -3.02
CA GLU A 19 18.77 4.84 -2.02
C GLU A 19 17.99 4.87 -0.70
N GLU A 20 17.30 5.98 -0.43
CA GLU A 20 16.56 6.24 0.80
C GLU A 20 15.06 5.90 0.65
N LYS A 21 14.55 5.66 -0.57
CA LYS A 21 13.12 5.43 -0.81
C LYS A 21 12.62 4.10 -0.27
N GLN A 22 13.44 3.05 -0.36
CA GLN A 22 13.00 1.68 -0.17
C GLN A 22 12.35 1.40 1.19
N PRO A 23 12.90 1.88 2.34
CA PRO A 23 12.27 1.70 3.64
C PRO A 23 10.84 2.26 3.71
N TYR A 24 10.61 3.43 3.10
CA TYR A 24 9.30 4.09 3.11
C TYR A 24 8.30 3.45 2.15
N VAL A 25 8.76 2.99 0.97
CA VAL A 25 7.92 2.19 0.08
C VAL A 25 7.50 0.88 0.75
N ARG A 26 8.42 0.19 1.44
CA ARG A 26 8.07 -1.02 2.23
C ARG A 26 7.12 -0.71 3.37
N LEU A 27 7.26 0.43 4.03
CA LEU A 27 6.33 0.87 5.07
C LEU A 27 4.93 1.06 4.48
N ALA A 28 4.80 1.78 3.36
CA ALA A 28 3.53 1.97 2.66
C ALA A 28 2.88 0.62 2.28
N ILE A 29 3.67 -0.34 1.77
CA ILE A 29 3.19 -1.71 1.46
C ILE A 29 2.61 -2.38 2.71
N ARG A 30 3.35 -2.42 3.82
CA ARG A 30 2.89 -3.07 5.06
C ARG A 30 1.59 -2.46 5.59
N LYS A 31 1.46 -1.14 5.52
CA LYS A 31 0.22 -0.43 5.91
C LYS A 31 -0.92 -0.71 4.95
N MET A 32 -0.65 -0.81 3.65
CA MET A 32 -1.63 -1.21 2.64
C MET A 32 -2.14 -2.64 2.86
N ASP A 33 -1.26 -3.59 3.17
CA ASP A 33 -1.65 -4.97 3.45
C ASP A 33 -2.52 -5.07 4.70
N THR A 34 -2.22 -4.24 5.71
CA THR A 34 -3.07 -4.11 6.90
C THR A 34 -4.47 -3.60 6.53
N LEU A 35 -4.57 -2.58 5.66
CA LEU A 35 -5.87 -2.08 5.17
C LEU A 35 -6.67 -3.16 4.45
N LYS A 36 -6.03 -3.99 3.63
CA LYS A 36 -6.71 -5.11 2.93
C LYS A 36 -7.36 -6.08 3.90
N ILE A 37 -6.61 -6.50 4.92
CA ILE A 37 -7.13 -7.43 5.94
C ILE A 37 -8.31 -6.81 6.68
N LEU A 38 -8.21 -5.53 7.07
CA LEU A 38 -9.32 -4.85 7.75
C LEU A 38 -10.57 -4.72 6.87
N LEU A 39 -10.40 -4.42 5.57
CA LEU A 39 -11.53 -4.40 4.63
C LEU A 39 -12.18 -5.79 4.49
N MET A 40 -11.37 -6.85 4.43
CA MET A 40 -11.86 -8.22 4.39
C MET A 40 -12.65 -8.55 5.66
N VAL A 41 -12.14 -8.19 6.84
CA VAL A 41 -12.84 -8.38 8.12
C VAL A 41 -14.18 -7.62 8.15
N LEU A 42 -14.23 -6.38 7.67
CA LEU A 42 -15.48 -5.61 7.59
C LEU A 42 -16.51 -6.27 6.68
N TRP A 43 -16.07 -6.87 5.57
CA TRP A 43 -16.94 -7.59 4.65
C TRP A 43 -17.43 -8.93 5.23
N GLU A 44 -16.54 -9.71 5.85
CA GLU A 44 -16.88 -10.98 6.50
C GLU A 44 -17.88 -10.79 7.65
N THR A 45 -17.69 -9.73 8.43
CA THR A 45 -18.60 -9.35 9.54
C THR A 45 -19.89 -8.67 9.07
N LYS A 46 -20.10 -8.54 7.75
CA LYS A 46 -21.27 -7.88 7.13
C LYS A 46 -21.42 -6.40 7.50
N ALA A 47 -20.37 -5.75 7.98
CA ALA A 47 -20.33 -4.31 8.20
C ALA A 47 -20.20 -3.52 6.87
N LEU A 48 -19.70 -4.18 5.82
CA LEU A 48 -19.71 -3.70 4.44
C LEU A 48 -20.45 -4.68 3.55
N ASP A 49 -21.32 -4.18 2.67
CA ASP A 49 -21.90 -5.01 1.61
C ASP A 49 -20.87 -5.32 0.52
N SER A 50 -21.16 -6.32 -0.32
CA SER A 50 -20.23 -6.74 -1.37
C SER A 50 -19.95 -5.65 -2.41
N THR A 51 -20.93 -4.81 -2.74
CA THR A 51 -20.76 -3.71 -3.71
C THR A 51 -19.79 -2.67 -3.17
N GLN A 52 -19.95 -2.26 -1.91
CA GLN A 52 -19.06 -1.36 -1.20
C GLN A 52 -17.66 -1.96 -1.05
N TYR A 53 -17.58 -3.22 -0.63
CA TYR A 53 -16.30 -3.93 -0.49
C TYR A 53 -15.54 -3.98 -1.81
N ILE A 54 -16.19 -4.37 -2.92
CA ILE A 54 -15.58 -4.42 -4.25
C ILE A 54 -15.09 -3.03 -4.70
N ALA A 55 -15.91 -1.99 -4.48
CA ALA A 55 -15.57 -0.63 -4.87
C ALA A 55 -14.31 -0.08 -4.17
N VAL A 56 -14.06 -0.49 -2.92
CA VAL A 56 -12.90 -0.03 -2.14
C VAL A 56 -11.71 -0.99 -2.29
N SER A 57 -11.92 -2.30 -2.09
CA SER A 57 -10.86 -3.32 -2.17
C SER A 57 -10.15 -3.32 -3.54
N GLY A 58 -10.90 -3.16 -4.63
CA GLY A 58 -10.31 -3.08 -5.97
C GLY A 58 -9.32 -1.93 -6.13
N LYS A 59 -9.61 -0.77 -5.53
CA LYS A 59 -8.70 0.39 -5.51
C LYS A 59 -7.47 0.12 -4.64
N VAL A 60 -7.68 -0.44 -3.46
CA VAL A 60 -6.61 -0.81 -2.51
C VAL A 60 -5.65 -1.84 -3.14
N ASP A 61 -6.18 -2.82 -3.87
CA ASP A 61 -5.38 -3.80 -4.58
C ASP A 61 -4.57 -3.22 -5.73
N ALA A 62 -5.17 -2.31 -6.51
CA ALA A 62 -4.46 -1.60 -7.57
C ALA A 62 -3.28 -0.80 -7.00
N ILE A 63 -3.48 -0.06 -5.92
CA ILE A 63 -2.41 0.70 -5.26
C ILE A 63 -1.34 -0.26 -4.70
N GLY A 64 -1.74 -1.38 -4.10
CA GLY A 64 -0.81 -2.40 -3.62
C GLY A 64 0.11 -2.94 -4.72
N ARG A 65 -0.43 -3.20 -5.93
CA ARG A 65 0.39 -3.61 -7.09
C ARG A 65 1.34 -2.50 -7.53
N MET A 66 0.91 -1.24 -7.53
CA MET A 66 1.77 -0.10 -7.87
C MET A 66 2.93 0.04 -6.88
N LEU A 67 2.68 -0.06 -5.58
CA LEU A 67 3.71 -0.02 -4.55
C LEU A 67 4.68 -1.20 -4.67
N GLY A 68 4.18 -2.41 -4.94
CA GLY A 68 5.01 -3.59 -5.19
C GLY A 68 5.91 -3.42 -6.42
N GLY A 69 5.38 -2.88 -7.51
CA GLY A 69 6.14 -2.53 -8.71
C GLY A 69 7.24 -1.51 -8.42
N TRP A 70 6.95 -0.47 -7.65
CA TRP A 70 7.93 0.53 -7.24
C TRP A 70 9.05 -0.09 -6.40
N ASN A 71 8.72 -0.90 -5.39
CA ASN A 71 9.74 -1.59 -4.59
C ASN A 71 10.61 -2.52 -5.47
N GLY A 72 10.00 -3.24 -6.42
CA GLY A 72 10.71 -4.09 -7.37
C GLY A 72 11.65 -3.33 -8.31
N GLN A 73 11.33 -2.08 -8.65
CA GLN A 73 12.25 -1.22 -9.40
C GLN A 73 13.43 -0.78 -8.54
N LEU A 74 13.19 -0.43 -7.27
CA LEU A 74 14.24 0.00 -6.35
C LEU A 74 15.25 -1.13 -6.06
N THR A 75 14.77 -2.36 -5.87
CA THR A 75 15.65 -3.53 -5.60
C THR A 75 16.53 -3.93 -6.78
N LYS A 76 16.05 -3.79 -8.03
CA LYS A 76 16.79 -4.20 -9.23
C LYS A 76 18.02 -3.33 -9.56
N THR A 77 18.09 -2.13 -9.01
CA THR A 77 19.12 -1.13 -9.38
C THR A 77 20.10 -0.85 -8.25
N GLN A 78 19.93 -1.49 -7.09
CA GLN A 78 20.93 -1.41 -6.02
C GLN A 78 22.12 -2.30 -6.43
N PRO A 79 23.37 -1.78 -6.46
CA PRO A 79 24.54 -2.65 -6.54
C PRO A 79 24.50 -3.59 -5.32
N ARG A 80 24.77 -4.88 -5.55
CA ARG A 80 24.87 -5.87 -4.47
C ARG A 80 25.94 -5.49 -3.46
#